data_AF-A0A528KLI5-F1
#
_entry.id   AF-A0A528KLI5-F1
#
_cell.length_a   1.000
_cell.length_b   1.000
_cell.length_c   1.000
_cell.angle_alpha   90.00
_cell.angle_beta   90.00
_cell.angle_gamma   90.00
#
_symmetry.space_group_name_H-M   'P 1'
#
loop_
_entity.id
_entity.type
_entity.pdbx_description
1 polymer ?
#
loop_
_entity_poly.entity_id
_entity_poly.type
_entity_poly.pdbx_seq_one_letter_code
_entity_poly.pdbx_strand_id
1 'polypeptide(L)' 'VGLKCRKPDNSVLISVSNRPAPGNWLLSDGFGRMYFVLTFYDTPIASSTGLSDITLPQILKVGCNA' A
#
# COMPACT_ATOMS: atom_id res chain seq x y z
N VAL A 1 10.55 12.35 -22.14
CA VAL A 1 10.68 11.13 -21.32
C VAL A 1 10.55 11.55 -19.86
N GLY A 2 9.40 11.32 -19.24
CA GLY A 2 9.12 11.73 -17.86
C GLY A 2 9.56 10.66 -16.88
N LEU A 3 10.62 10.94 -16.11
CA LEU A 3 11.10 10.06 -15.05
C LEU A 3 10.02 9.96 -13.97
N LYS A 4 9.55 8.75 -13.71
CA LYS A 4 8.59 8.47 -12.65
C LYS A 4 9.33 8.62 -11.32
N CYS A 5 9.18 9.77 -10.66
CA CYS A 5 9.80 10.02 -9.37
C CYS A 5 9.23 9.05 -8.33
N ARG A 6 9.97 7.98 -8.06
CA ARG A 6 9.82 7.27 -6.77
C ARG A 6 10.23 8.26 -5.69
N LYS A 7 9.52 8.25 -4.56
CA LYS A 7 9.95 9.08 -3.44
C LYS A 7 11.41 8.75 -3.09
N PRO A 8 12.24 9.74 -2.75
CA PRO A 8 13.65 9.53 -2.46
C PRO A 8 13.87 8.64 -1.22
N ASP A 9 12.87 8.54 -0.34
CA ASP A 9 12.83 7.63 0.81
C ASP A 9 12.41 6.20 0.45
N ASN A 10 12.24 5.90 -0.85
CA ASN A 10 11.81 4.61 -1.38
C ASN A 10 10.42 4.15 -0.89
N SER A 11 9.68 5.01 -0.17
CA SER A 11 8.38 4.72 0.42
C SER A 11 7.29 4.69 -0.64
N VAL A 12 6.23 3.92 -0.36
CA VAL A 12 5.05 3.81 -1.20
C VAL A 12 3.84 4.23 -0.38
N LEU A 13 3.08 5.20 -0.88
CA LEU A 13 1.80 5.60 -0.32
C LEU A 13 0.70 5.02 -1.22
N ILE A 14 -0.31 4.38 -0.61
CA ILE A 14 -1.50 3.89 -1.31
C ILE A 14 -2.71 4.62 -0.71
N SER A 15 -3.47 5.32 -1.54
CA SER A 15 -4.73 5.93 -1.11
C SER A 15 -5.87 4.97 -1.40
N VAL A 16 -6.79 4.79 -0.44
CA VAL A 16 -7.95 3.92 -0.60
C VAL A 16 -9.20 4.73 -0.34
N SER A 17 -10.07 4.88 -1.34
CA SER A 17 -11.29 5.70 -1.23
C SER A 17 -12.31 5.36 -2.33
N ASN A 18 -13.57 5.73 -2.10
CA ASN A 18 -14.62 5.70 -3.12
C ASN A 18 -14.54 6.87 -4.12
N ARG A 19 -13.67 7.86 -3.87
CA ARG A 19 -13.41 9.01 -4.75
C ARG A 19 -12.02 8.87 -5.38
N PRO A 20 -11.87 9.17 -6.68
CA PRO A 20 -10.56 9.19 -7.34
C PRO A 20 -9.55 10.08 -6.63
N ALA A 21 -8.33 9.59 -6.47
CA ALA A 21 -7.21 10.34 -5.93
C ALA A 21 -6.00 10.28 -6.90
N PRO A 22 -5.17 11.32 -6.96
CA PRO A 22 -3.96 11.30 -7.78
C PRO A 22 -2.96 10.22 -7.32
N GLY A 23 -2.26 9.61 -8.26
CA GLY A 23 -1.16 8.69 -7.97
C GLY A 23 -1.61 7.23 -7.78
N ASN A 24 -1.13 6.59 -6.70
CA ASN A 24 -1.38 5.19 -6.41
C ASN A 24 -2.65 5.04 -5.56
N TRP A 25 -3.79 4.95 -6.25
CA TRP A 25 -5.12 4.91 -5.64
C TRP A 25 -5.82 3.59 -5.93
N LEU A 26 -6.47 3.04 -4.90
CA LEU A 26 -7.33 1.87 -4.97
C LEU A 26 -8.77 2.28 -4.66
N LEU A 27 -9.67 1.93 -5.56
CA LEU A 27 -11.10 2.09 -5.34
C LEU A 27 -11.54 1.18 -4.19
N SER A 28 -12.24 1.75 -3.21
CA SER A 28 -13.00 0.99 -2.22
C SER A 28 -14.48 1.33 -2.34
N ASP A 29 -15.32 0.30 -2.47
CA ASP A 29 -16.77 0.45 -2.46
C ASP A 29 -17.38 -0.35 -1.30
N GLY A 30 -18.51 0.13 -0.80
CA GLY A 30 -19.23 -0.45 0.33
C GLY A 30 -18.67 -0.11 1.72
N PHE A 31 -19.45 -0.48 2.74
CA PHE A 31 -19.09 -0.35 4.15
C PHE A 31 -18.93 -1.74 4.77
N GLY A 32 -17.86 -1.96 5.54
CA GLY A 32 -17.64 -3.25 6.19
C GLY A 32 -16.19 -3.53 6.49
N ARG A 33 -15.92 -4.74 7.02
CA ARG A 33 -14.55 -5.22 7.21
C ARG A 33 -13.89 -5.43 5.85
N MET A 34 -12.68 -4.94 5.71
CA MET A 34 -11.85 -5.02 4.51
C MET A 34 -10.49 -5.57 4.91
N TYR A 35 -9.86 -6.33 4.03
CA TYR A 35 -8.51 -6.87 4.24
C TYR A 35 -7.60 -6.38 3.12
N PHE A 36 -6.43 -5.85 3.50
CA PHE A 36 -5.36 -5.54 2.56
C PHE A 36 -4.30 -6.62 2.63
N VAL A 37 -4.12 -7.33 1.51
CA VAL A 37 -3.14 -8.41 1.40
C VAL A 37 -1.96 -7.89 0.59
N LEU A 38 -0.79 -7.85 1.23
CA LEU A 38 0.46 -7.50 0.57
C LEU A 38 1.19 -8.78 0.17
N THR A 39 1.37 -8.99 -1.14
CA THR A 39 2.09 -10.15 -1.67
C THR A 39 3.44 -9.69 -2.22
N PHE A 40 4.51 -10.30 -1.71
CA PHE A 40 5.86 -10.10 -2.22
C PHE A 40 6.20 -11.21 -3.23
N TYR A 41 6.57 -10.82 -4.43
CA TYR A 41 7.11 -11.72 -5.44
C TYR A 41 8.61 -11.50 -5.54
N ASP A 42 9.38 -12.60 -5.58
CA ASP A 42 10.83 -12.58 -5.81
C ASP A 42 11.64 -11.73 -4.82
N THR A 43 11.25 -11.74 -3.53
CA THR A 43 12.08 -11.20 -2.46
C THR A 43 13.08 -12.26 -1.99
N PRO A 44 14.40 -11.99 -1.90
CA PRO A 44 15.39 -12.92 -1.30
C PRO A 44 15.03 -13.37 0.13
N ILE A 45 14.11 -12.66 0.78
CA ILE A 45 13.50 -12.95 2.08
C ILE A 45 12.77 -14.31 2.10
N ALA A 46 12.26 -14.80 0.97
CA ALA A 46 11.59 -16.10 0.89
C ALA A 46 12.55 -17.29 1.12
N SER A 47 13.86 -17.10 0.92
CA SER A 47 14.90 -18.14 1.03
C SER A 47 15.71 -18.10 2.32
N SER A 48 15.63 -17.05 3.14
CA SER A 48 16.44 -16.89 4.35
C SER A 48 15.57 -16.49 5.53
N THR A 49 14.98 -17.48 6.21
CA THR A 49 14.71 -17.57 7.66
C THR A 49 14.31 -16.30 8.47
N GLY A 50 13.76 -15.25 7.86
CA GLY A 50 13.65 -13.91 8.43
C GLY A 50 12.30 -13.24 8.19
N LEU A 51 11.21 -14.02 8.13
CA LEU A 51 9.82 -13.52 8.06
C LEU A 51 9.44 -12.59 9.22
N SER A 52 10.24 -12.58 10.30
CA SER A 52 9.97 -11.82 11.53
C SER A 52 10.26 -10.32 11.45
N ASP A 53 11.04 -9.85 10.47
CA ASP A 53 11.46 -8.43 10.41
C ASP A 53 10.72 -7.61 9.32
N ILE A 54 9.71 -8.22 8.67
CA ILE A 54 8.87 -7.50 7.73
C ILE A 54 7.79 -6.76 8.50
N THR A 55 8.02 -5.46 8.72
CA THR A 55 6.99 -4.57 9.26
C THR A 55 5.95 -4.29 8.19
N LEU A 56 4.71 -4.73 8.41
CA LEU A 56 3.60 -4.39 7.53
C LEU A 56 3.39 -2.87 7.49
N PRO A 57 3.02 -2.31 6.32
CA PRO A 57 2.73 -0.89 6.21
C PRO A 57 1.54 -0.52 7.10
N GLN A 58 1.63 0.65 7.73
CA GLN A 58 0.56 1.15 8.59
C GLN A 58 -0.65 1.55 7.74
N ILE A 59 -1.85 1.17 8.20
CA ILE A 59 -3.12 1.59 7.62
C ILE A 59 -3.68 2.71 8.49
N LEU A 60 -3.78 3.92 7.92
CA LEU A 60 -4.28 5.11 8.60
C LEU A 60 -5.60 5.55 8.00
N LYS A 61 -6.61 5.78 8.85
CA LYS A 61 -7.87 6.40 8.43
C LYS A 61 -7.64 7.91 8.30
N VAL A 62 -7.52 8.38 7.06
CA VAL A 62 -7.20 9.79 6.74
C VAL A 62 -8.43 10.68 6.54
N GLY A 63 -9.64 10.12 6.58
CA GLY A 63 -10.88 10.87 6.45
C GLY A 63 -12.12 10.02 6.63
N CYS A 64 -13.27 10.68 6.70
CA CYS A 64 -14.59 10.04 6.64
C CYS A 64 -15.29 10.51 5.36
N ASN A 65 -15.68 9.55 4.54
CA ASN A 65 -16.66 9.72 3.48
C ASN A 65 -18.02 9.43 4.11
N ALA A 66 -18.71 10.48 4.54
CA ALA A 66 -20.15 10.45 4.82
C ALA A 66 -20.92 10.29 3.50
#